data_AF-A0A3C1EIN8-F1
#
_entry.id   AF-A0A3C1EIN8-F1
#
_cell.length_a   1.000
_cell.length_b   1.000
_cell.length_c   1.000
_cell.angle_alpha   90.00
_cell.angle_beta   90.00
_cell.angle_gamma   90.00
#
_symmetry.space_group_name_H-M   'P 1'
#
loop_
_entity.id
_entity.type
_entity.pdbx_description
1 polymer ?
#
loop_
_entity_poly.entity_id
_entity_poly.type
_entity_poly.pdbx_seq_one_letter_code
_entity_poly.pdbx_strand_id
1 'polypeptide(L)'
;MATVVFTVRSGKDPSRVSSPVTGDVHDVSSTGMSVVTPRIAPDGIHIMYDTLMVSRNRIDATILPEGKPPVRVQGIVAWFRAADSPPGFYIFGMRFDQEAPALEELRLASRRDPD
;
A
#
# COMPACT_ATOMS: atom_id res chain seq x y z
N MET A 1 8.59 -12.33 2.64
CA MET A 1 7.69 -11.34 1.98
C MET A 1 6.83 -10.73 3.08
N ALA A 2 6.71 -9.39 3.17
CA ALA A 2 5.94 -8.76 4.25
C ALA A 2 4.47 -8.62 3.85
N THR A 3 3.56 -8.84 4.78
CA THR A 3 2.12 -8.59 4.57
C THR A 3 1.79 -7.14 4.91
N VAL A 4 0.77 -6.59 4.28
CA VAL A 4 0.22 -5.27 4.61
C VAL A 4 -1.29 -5.37 4.80
N VAL A 5 -1.78 -4.73 5.85
CA VAL A 5 -3.21 -4.51 6.05
C VAL A 5 -3.48 -3.03 5.84
N PHE A 6 -4.39 -2.70 4.93
CA PHE A 6 -4.69 -1.30 4.60
C PHE A 6 -6.19 -1.03 4.49
N THR A 7 -6.58 0.22 4.72
CA THR A 7 -7.90 0.75 4.42
C THR A 7 -7.80 1.89 3.41
N VAL A 8 -8.89 2.13 2.68
CA VAL A 8 -9.02 3.26 1.75
C VAL A 8 -9.97 4.28 2.35
N ARG A 9 -9.48 5.49 2.57
CA ARG A 9 -10.29 6.63 2.98
C ARG A 9 -10.65 7.48 1.79
N SER A 10 -11.93 7.78 1.63
CA SER A 10 -12.42 8.61 0.54
C SER A 10 -11.92 10.06 0.67
N GLY A 11 -11.33 10.60 -0.40
CA GLY A 11 -10.95 12.01 -0.47
C GLY A 11 -12.15 12.94 -0.70
N LYS A 12 -13.28 12.41 -1.19
CA LYS A 12 -14.55 13.15 -1.34
C LYS A 12 -15.34 13.24 -0.04
N ASP A 13 -15.19 12.25 0.82
CA ASP A 13 -15.89 12.13 2.11
C ASP A 13 -14.97 11.40 3.11
N PRO A 14 -14.16 12.14 3.89
CA PRO A 14 -13.19 11.56 4.80
C PRO A 14 -13.78 10.69 5.92
N SER A 15 -15.09 10.77 6.16
CA SER A 15 -15.79 9.90 7.13
C SER A 15 -15.96 8.47 6.60
N ARG A 16 -15.88 8.29 5.28
CA ARG A 16 -15.97 6.97 4.64
C ARG A 16 -14.61 6.32 4.54
N VAL A 17 -14.46 5.22 5.29
CA VAL A 17 -13.29 4.35 5.30
C VAL A 17 -13.75 2.94 4.91
N SER A 18 -13.00 2.29 4.03
CA SER A 18 -13.29 0.91 3.64
C SER A 18 -12.99 -0.06 4.77
N SER A 19 -13.55 -1.27 4.67
CA SER A 19 -13.09 -2.44 5.39
C SER A 19 -11.60 -2.71 5.13
N PRO A 20 -10.86 -3.27 6.09
CA PRO A 20 -9.46 -3.62 5.90
C PRO A 20 -9.26 -4.63 4.76
N VAL A 21 -8.20 -4.43 3.98
CA VAL A 21 -7.76 -5.33 2.92
C VAL A 21 -6.37 -5.82 3.26
N THR A 22 -6.18 -7.13 3.18
CA THR A 22 -4.86 -7.75 3.24
C THR A 22 -4.26 -7.81 1.84
N GLY A 23 -3.00 -7.41 1.71
CA GLY A 23 -2.20 -7.56 0.52
C GLY A 23 -0.76 -7.87 0.87
N ASP A 24 0.07 -8.00 -0.16
CA ASP A 24 1.47 -8.35 -0.02
C ASP A 24 2.36 -7.19 -0.47
N VAL A 25 3.39 -6.90 0.32
CA VAL A 25 4.40 -5.91 -0.04
C VAL A 25 5.31 -6.50 -1.10
N HIS A 26 5.28 -5.91 -2.29
CA HIS A 26 6.12 -6.30 -3.43
C HIS A 26 7.48 -5.59 -3.41
N ASP A 27 7.51 -4.29 -3.13
CA ASP A 27 8.74 -3.52 -2.91
C ASP A 27 8.48 -2.41 -1.90
N VAL A 28 9.52 -2.00 -1.16
CA VAL A 28 9.43 -0.96 -0.13
C VAL A 28 10.70 -0.11 -0.08
N SER A 29 10.55 1.15 0.30
CA SER A 29 11.61 2.13 0.58
C SER A 29 11.16 3.02 1.74
N SER A 30 12.03 3.92 2.20
CA SER A 30 11.64 4.97 3.15
C SER A 30 10.53 5.90 2.66
N THR A 31 10.32 6.04 1.35
CA THR A 31 9.39 7.03 0.77
C THR A 31 8.09 6.45 0.22
N GLY A 32 8.01 5.13 0.09
CA GLY A 32 6.87 4.47 -0.52
C GLY A 32 7.02 2.96 -0.61
N MET A 33 5.94 2.32 -1.05
CA MET A 33 5.87 0.88 -1.27
C MET A 33 5.02 0.53 -2.49
N SER A 34 5.17 -0.69 -2.98
CA SER A 34 4.23 -1.30 -3.90
C SER A 34 3.56 -2.50 -3.24
N VAL A 35 2.25 -2.62 -3.46
CA VAL A 35 1.40 -3.62 -2.81
C VAL A 35 0.62 -4.39 -3.86
N VAL A 36 0.70 -5.71 -3.80
CA VAL A 36 -0.14 -6.64 -4.57
C VAL A 36 -1.40 -6.92 -3.77
N THR A 37 -2.57 -6.81 -4.40
CA THR A 37 -3.86 -6.92 -3.72
C THR A 37 -4.94 -7.56 -4.62
N PRO A 38 -5.86 -8.36 -4.04
CA PRO A 38 -7.00 -8.90 -4.79
C PRO A 38 -8.11 -7.87 -5.04
N ARG A 39 -8.07 -6.67 -4.42
CA ARG A 39 -9.18 -5.70 -4.48
C ARG A 39 -8.69 -4.28 -4.72
N ILE A 40 -9.24 -3.63 -5.75
CA ILE A 40 -8.98 -2.21 -6.08
C ILE A 40 -10.07 -1.24 -5.63
N ALA A 41 -11.21 -1.75 -5.20
CA ALA A 41 -12.33 -0.91 -4.74
C ALA A 41 -13.01 -1.53 -3.50
N PRO A 42 -12.31 -1.64 -2.37
CA PRO A 42 -12.93 -2.12 -1.14
C PRO A 42 -14.11 -1.22 -0.75
N ASP A 43 -15.27 -1.84 -0.53
CA ASP A 43 -16.55 -1.17 -0.24
C ASP A 43 -16.93 -0.06 -1.23
N GLY A 44 -16.54 -0.25 -2.50
CA GLY A 44 -16.79 0.70 -3.59
C GLY A 44 -15.90 1.95 -3.57
N ILE A 45 -14.92 2.03 -2.66
CA ILE A 45 -13.95 3.14 -2.59
C ILE A 45 -12.72 2.73 -3.40
N HIS A 46 -12.56 3.27 -4.60
CA HIS A 46 -11.43 2.93 -5.47
C HIS A 46 -10.10 3.37 -4.85
N ILE A 47 -9.09 2.51 -4.83
CA ILE A 47 -7.74 2.81 -4.30
C ILE A 47 -7.16 4.07 -4.96
N MET A 48 -7.45 4.26 -6.25
CA MET A 48 -7.00 5.40 -7.07
C MET A 48 -8.19 6.22 -7.60
N TYR A 49 -9.11 6.70 -6.76
CA TYR A 49 -10.18 7.54 -7.32
C TYR A 49 -9.64 8.94 -7.69
N ASP A 50 -9.69 9.25 -8.99
CA ASP A 50 -8.93 10.30 -9.68
C ASP A 50 -9.84 11.19 -10.56
N THR A 51 -10.82 11.89 -9.98
CA THR A 51 -11.55 12.92 -10.76
C THR A 51 -11.09 14.33 -10.50
N LEU A 52 -10.41 14.59 -9.38
CA LEU A 52 -9.88 15.90 -9.00
C LEU A 52 -8.67 15.70 -8.08
N MET A 53 -7.52 16.32 -8.39
CA MET A 53 -6.29 16.21 -7.57
C MET A 53 -6.46 16.65 -6.11
N VAL A 54 -7.53 17.38 -5.78
CA VAL A 54 -7.89 17.80 -4.42
C VAL A 54 -8.61 16.74 -3.59
N SER A 55 -9.13 15.67 -4.20
CA SER A 55 -9.93 14.62 -3.52
C SER A 55 -9.35 13.21 -3.72
N ARG A 56 -8.02 13.10 -3.71
CA ARG A 56 -7.34 11.80 -3.75
C ARG A 56 -7.71 10.98 -2.52
N ASN A 57 -8.06 9.72 -2.74
CA ASN A 57 -8.24 8.77 -1.66
C ASN A 57 -6.90 8.53 -0.95
N ARG A 58 -6.97 8.33 0.36
CA ARG A 58 -5.80 8.05 1.19
C ARG A 58 -5.76 6.59 1.58
N ILE A 59 -4.55 6.08 1.72
CA ILE A 59 -4.30 4.73 2.21
C ILE A 59 -3.72 4.85 3.62
N ASP A 60 -4.39 4.19 4.56
CA ASP A 60 -3.87 3.96 5.91
C ASP A 60 -3.42 2.50 5.98
N ALA A 61 -2.12 2.25 6.13
CA ALA A 61 -1.55 0.91 6.05
C ALA A 61 -0.70 0.56 7.27
N THR A 62 -0.77 -0.71 7.67
CA THR A 62 0.14 -1.33 8.63
C THR A 62 0.90 -2.44 7.92
N ILE A 63 2.20 -2.25 7.75
CA ILE A 63 3.13 -3.24 7.24
C ILE A 63 3.49 -4.17 8.41
N LEU A 64 3.45 -5.47 8.16
CA LEU A 64 3.74 -6.54 9.11
C LEU A 64 4.97 -7.30 8.61
N PRO A 65 6.19 -6.82 8.91
CA PRO A 65 7.41 -7.51 8.52
C PRO A 65 7.65 -8.70 9.47
N GLU A 66 8.13 -9.81 8.92
CA GLU A 66 8.42 -11.01 9.70
C GLU A 66 9.51 -10.74 10.75
N GLY A 67 9.25 -11.13 12.00
CA GLY A 67 10.20 -10.97 13.11
C GLY A 67 10.50 -9.52 13.53
N LYS A 68 9.78 -8.52 12.99
CA LYS A 68 9.98 -7.10 13.29
C LYS A 68 8.67 -6.42 13.73
N PRO A 69 8.74 -5.30 14.48
CA PRO A 69 7.54 -4.56 14.86
C PRO A 69 6.75 -4.07 13.63
N PRO A 70 5.41 -3.99 13.73
CA PRO A 70 4.57 -3.39 12.70
C PRO A 70 4.95 -1.93 12.42
N VAL A 71 4.93 -1.54 11.14
CA VAL A 71 5.20 -0.16 10.72
C VAL A 71 3.92 0.44 10.12
N ARG A 72 3.46 1.56 10.69
CA ARG A 72 2.29 2.27 10.19
C ARG A 72 2.73 3.36 9.22
N VAL A 73 2.08 3.42 8.07
CA VAL A 73 2.32 4.43 7.03
C VAL A 73 0.99 4.94 6.49
N GLN A 74 0.99 6.21 6.12
CA GLN A 74 -0.14 6.87 5.46
C GLN A 74 0.34 7.50 4.17
N GLY A 75 -0.55 7.63 3.18
CA GLY A 75 -0.17 8.23 1.92
C GLY A 75 -1.22 8.14 0.84
N ILE A 76 -0.77 8.38 -0.39
CA ILE A 76 -1.60 8.38 -1.58
C ILE A 76 -1.08 7.37 -2.59
N VAL A 77 -1.98 6.89 -3.43
CA VAL A 77 -1.59 6.03 -4.54
C VAL A 77 -1.02 6.89 -5.66
N ALA A 78 0.17 6.52 -6.13
CA ALA A 78 0.93 7.21 -7.16
C ALA A 78 0.73 6.58 -8.55
N TRP A 79 0.56 5.26 -8.60
CA TRP A 79 0.23 4.51 -9.82
C TRP A 79 -0.48 3.20 -9.47
N PHE A 80 -1.21 2.61 -10.41
CA PHE A 80 -1.79 1.26 -10.27
C PHE A 80 -1.84 0.57 -11.63
N ARG A 81 -1.82 -0.77 -11.62
CA ARG A 81 -2.04 -1.62 -12.80
C ARG A 81 -2.50 -3.03 -12.39
N ALA A 82 -2.81 -3.87 -13.36
CA ALA A 82 -2.95 -5.31 -13.13
C ALA A 82 -1.60 -5.90 -12.66
N ALA A 83 -1.64 -6.82 -11.70
CA ALA A 83 -0.46 -7.55 -11.28
C ALA A 83 -0.11 -8.62 -12.32
N ASP A 84 1.18 -8.85 -12.54
CA ASP A 84 1.65 -9.92 -13.44
C ASP A 84 1.35 -11.31 -12.85
N SER A 85 1.38 -11.42 -11.53
CA SER A 85 0.98 -12.61 -10.77
C SER A 85 0.54 -12.24 -9.36
N PRO A 86 -0.48 -12.90 -8.79
CA PRO A 86 -1.34 -13.91 -9.43
C PRO A 86 -2.38 -13.26 -10.39
N PRO A 87 -2.92 -14.01 -11.37
CA PRO A 87 -3.94 -13.49 -12.29
C PRO A 87 -5.17 -12.94 -11.56
N GLY A 88 -5.69 -11.81 -12.04
CA GLY A 88 -6.85 -11.14 -11.44
C GLY A 88 -6.52 -10.27 -10.23
N PHE A 89 -5.26 -10.22 -9.79
CA PHE A 89 -4.80 -9.28 -8.78
C PHE A 89 -4.32 -7.98 -9.42
N TYR A 90 -4.12 -7.00 -8.56
CA TYR A 90 -3.66 -5.67 -8.92
C TYR A 90 -2.41 -5.34 -8.13
N ILE A 91 -1.60 -4.44 -8.68
CA ILE A 91 -0.48 -3.86 -7.97
C ILE A 91 -0.59 -2.34 -8.01
N PHE A 92 -0.41 -1.71 -6.86
CA PHE A 92 -0.40 -0.26 -6.75
C PHE A 92 0.86 0.23 -6.03
N GLY A 93 1.36 1.37 -6.47
CA GLY A 93 2.42 2.10 -5.79
C GLY A 93 1.83 3.17 -4.90
N MET A 94 2.24 3.17 -3.64
CA MET A 94 1.88 4.17 -2.64
C MET A 94 3.08 5.03 -2.33
N ARG A 95 2.90 6.36 -2.37
CA ARG A 95 3.85 7.33 -1.84
C ARG A 95 3.41 7.71 -0.44
N PHE A 96 4.34 7.64 0.52
CA PHE A 96 4.05 8.00 1.91
C PHE A 96 3.96 9.52 2.08
N ASP A 97 3.15 9.95 3.04
CA ASP A 97 3.04 11.34 3.45
C ASP A 97 4.29 11.83 4.19
N GLN A 98 4.94 10.92 4.90
CA GLN A 98 6.17 11.12 5.64
C GLN A 98 7.12 9.96 5.36
N GLU A 99 8.42 10.23 5.41
CA GLU A 99 9.41 9.16 5.32
C GLU A 99 9.26 8.18 6.49
N ALA A 100 9.47 6.91 6.21
CA ALA A 100 9.48 5.82 7.17
C ALA A 100 10.85 5.11 7.14
N PRO A 101 11.90 5.70 7.77
CA PRO A 101 13.27 5.17 7.72
C PRO A 101 13.41 3.73 8.21
N ALA A 102 12.54 3.31 9.14
CA ALA A 102 12.48 1.93 9.64
C ALA A 102 12.25 0.88 8.53
N LEU A 103 11.72 1.29 7.37
CA LEU A 103 11.50 0.41 6.23
C LEU A 103 12.75 0.23 5.34
N GLU A 104 13.74 1.10 5.46
CA GLU A 104 14.98 0.99 4.66
C GLU A 104 15.75 -0.29 5.02
N GLU A 105 15.72 -0.67 6.30
CA GLU A 105 16.27 -1.92 6.80
C GLU A 105 15.53 -3.16 6.27
N LEU A 106 14.24 -3.03 5.92
CA LEU A 106 13.46 -4.12 5.32
C LEU A 106 13.87 -4.35 3.86
N ARG A 107 14.04 -3.25 3.11
CA ARG A 107 14.50 -3.29 1.71
C ARG A 107 15.87 -3.96 1.59
N LEU A 108 16.79 -3.62 2.48
CA LEU A 108 18.15 -4.18 2.52
C LEU A 108 18.16 -5.67 2.89
N ALA A 109 17.26 -6.11 3.77
CA ALA A 109 17.13 -7.52 4.14
C ALA A 109 16.64 -8.37 2.96
N SER A 110 15.65 -7.90 2.20
CA SER A 110 15.11 -8.62 1.04
C SER A 110 16.07 -8.70 -0.17
N ARG A 111 17.16 -7.91 -0.18
CA ARG A 111 18.19 -7.93 -1.23
C ARG A 111 19.40 -8.84 -0.91
N ARG A 112 19.52 -9.32 0.33
CA ARG A 112 20.69 -10.10 0.78
C ARG A 112 20.59 -11.61 0.53
N ASP A 113 19.49 -12.08 -0.07
CA ASP A 113 19.40 -13.45 -0.56
C ASP A 113 19.56 -13.48 -2.10
N PRO A 114 20.80 -13.56 -2.61
CA PRO A 114 21.08 -14.32 -3.81
C PRO A 114 21.45 -15.75 -3.42
N ASP A 115 20.69 -16.73 -3.89
CA ASP A 115 21.27 -18.07 -4.14
C ASP A 115 22.42 -17.95 -5.16
#